data_AF-A0A958BBX4-F1
#
_entry.id   AF-A0A958BBX4-F1
#
_cell.length_a   1.000
_cell.length_b   1.000
_cell.length_c   1.000
_cell.angle_alpha   90.00
_cell.angle_beta   90.00
_cell.angle_gamma   90.00
#
_symmetry.space_group_name_H-M   'P 1'
#
loop_
_entity.id
_entity.type
_entity.pdbx_description
1 polymer ?
#
loop_
_entity_poly.entity_id
_entity_poly.type
_entity_poly.pdbx_seq_one_letter_code
_entity_poly.pdbx_strand_id
1 'polypeptide(L)'
;FVNDEPINIPILDMNPQGYEEQCARLDDVRRSRDNEAVTRCLDDLRQAAQGTENMMPFILDAVKAYATLQEIMDVLRDVFGEYQEMTII
;
A
#
# COMPACT_ATOMS: atom_id res chain seq x y z
N PHE A 1 -4.97 41.50 27.18
CA PHE A 1 -6.40 41.20 27.25
C PHE A 1 -6.57 39.72 26.91
N VAL A 2 -6.96 38.89 27.88
CA VAL A 2 -7.34 37.50 27.62
C VAL A 2 -8.81 37.55 27.25
N ASN A 3 -9.17 37.00 26.09
CA ASN A 3 -10.55 36.92 25.65
C ASN A 3 -11.10 35.56 26.12
N ASP A 4 -12.17 35.57 26.93
CA ASP A 4 -12.79 34.36 27.50
C ASP A 4 -13.74 33.65 26.51
N GLU A 5 -13.85 34.15 25.28
CA GLU A 5 -14.62 33.48 24.22
C GLU A 5 -13.91 32.19 23.76
N PRO A 6 -14.63 31.04 23.74
CA PRO A 6 -14.05 29.79 23.28
C PRO A 6 -13.68 29.89 21.80
N ILE A 7 -12.39 29.73 21.50
CA ILE A 7 -11.87 29.70 20.13
C ILE A 7 -12.40 28.45 19.43
N ASN A 8 -13.33 28.62 18.49
CA ASN A 8 -13.87 27.52 17.70
C ASN A 8 -13.11 27.41 16.36
N ILE A 9 -12.04 26.62 16.34
CA ILE A 9 -11.31 26.26 15.12
C ILE A 9 -11.95 24.98 14.57
N PRO A 10 -12.55 24.98 13.37
CA PRO A 10 -13.11 23.77 12.79
C PRO A 10 -12.02 22.73 12.56
N ILE A 11 -12.20 21.55 13.13
CA ILE A 11 -11.33 20.40 12.91
C ILE A 11 -11.79 19.67 11.65
N LEU A 12 -10.85 19.13 10.89
CA LEU A 12 -11.17 18.26 9.76
C LEU A 12 -11.90 17.01 10.26
N ASP A 13 -13.13 16.80 9.79
CA ASP A 13 -13.87 15.56 9.99
C ASP A 13 -13.60 14.60 8.82
N MET A 14 -13.41 13.31 9.14
CA MET A 14 -13.15 12.30 8.12
C MET A 14 -14.48 11.81 7.54
N ASN A 15 -14.54 11.68 6.22
CA ASN A 15 -15.72 11.11 5.56
C ASN A 15 -15.92 9.65 6.03
N PRO A 16 -17.05 9.31 6.69
CA PRO A 16 -17.31 7.95 7.14
C PRO A 16 -17.46 6.94 5.99
N GLN A 17 -17.80 7.39 4.79
CA GLN A 17 -17.97 6.53 3.61
C GLN A 17 -16.66 6.21 2.88
N GLY A 18 -15.56 6.89 3.22
CA GLY A 18 -14.29 6.74 2.48
C GLY A 18 -13.73 5.31 2.51
N TYR A 19 -14.02 4.54 3.56
CA TYR A 19 -13.65 3.13 3.65
C TYR A 19 -14.38 2.29 2.59
N GLU A 20 -15.71 2.42 2.50
CA GLU A 20 -16.54 1.64 1.58
C GLU A 20 -16.20 1.97 0.12
N GLU A 21 -16.00 3.26 -0.20
CA GLU A 21 -15.56 3.71 -1.52
C GLU A 21 -14.19 3.13 -1.91
N GLN A 22 -13.24 3.10 -0.96
CA GLN A 22 -11.92 2.55 -1.22
C GLN A 22 -11.94 1.03 -1.43
N CYS A 23 -12.74 0.30 -0.66
CA CYS A 23 -12.94 -1.13 -0.85
C CYS A 23 -13.56 -1.44 -2.21
N ALA A 24 -14.63 -0.73 -2.58
CA ALA A 24 -15.28 -0.89 -3.89
C ALA A 24 -14.30 -0.63 -5.05
N ARG A 25 -13.45 0.40 -4.93
CA ARG A 25 -12.42 0.70 -5.94
C ARG A 25 -11.37 -0.41 -6.05
N LEU A 26 -10.94 -0.97 -4.92
CA LEU A 26 -9.97 -2.08 -4.92
C LEU A 26 -10.56 -3.34 -5.59
N ASP A 27 -11.82 -3.64 -5.32
CA ASP A 27 -12.50 -4.79 -5.93
C ASP A 27 -12.67 -4.62 -7.44
N ASP A 28 -12.99 -3.41 -7.90
CA ASP A 28 -13.10 -3.12 -9.33
C ASP A 28 -11.75 -3.23 -10.06
N VAL A 29 -10.67 -2.72 -9.47
CA VAL A 29 -9.31 -2.88 -10.01
C VAL A 29 -8.93 -4.35 -10.12
N ARG A 30 -9.18 -5.15 -9.07
CA ARG A 30 -8.88 -6.59 -9.09
C ARG A 30 -9.69 -7.36 -10.13
N ARG A 31 -10.93 -6.96 -10.38
CA ARG A 31 -11.82 -7.59 -11.37
C ARG A 31 -11.47 -7.24 -12.81
N SER A 32 -10.95 -6.03 -13.06
CA SER A 32 -10.75 -5.50 -14.41
C SER A 32 -9.33 -5.67 -14.96
N ARG A 33 -8.34 -5.87 -14.10
CA ARG A 33 -6.93 -6.02 -14.49
C ARG A 33 -6.61 -7.38 -15.11
N ASP A 34 -5.50 -7.45 -15.82
CA ASP A 34 -4.89 -8.70 -16.27
C ASP A 34 -4.18 -9.38 -15.09
N ASN A 35 -4.84 -10.38 -14.50
CA ASN A 35 -4.32 -11.09 -13.34
C ASN A 35 -3.06 -11.92 -13.65
N GLU A 36 -2.90 -12.43 -14.87
CA GLU A 36 -1.69 -13.18 -15.24
C GLU A 36 -0.49 -12.24 -15.41
N ALA A 37 -0.70 -11.03 -15.95
CA ALA A 37 0.33 -10.00 -15.98
C ALA A 37 0.76 -9.59 -14.56
N VAL A 38 -0.19 -9.38 -13.65
CA VAL A 38 0.10 -9.04 -12.25
C VAL A 38 0.92 -10.14 -11.58
N THR A 39 0.50 -11.40 -11.69
CA THR A 39 1.24 -12.52 -11.09
C THR A 39 2.67 -12.58 -11.58
N ARG A 40 2.89 -12.44 -12.90
CA ARG A 40 4.24 -12.43 -13.48
C ARG A 40 5.10 -11.28 -12.94
N CYS A 41 4.58 -10.05 -12.94
CA CYS A 41 5.32 -8.90 -12.42
C CYS A 41 5.66 -9.05 -10.93
N LEU A 42 4.76 -9.62 -10.12
CA LEU A 42 5.02 -9.88 -8.70
C LEU A 42 6.05 -10.99 -8.49
N ASP A 43 6.06 -12.02 -9.34
CA ASP A 43 7.06 -13.09 -9.31
C ASP A 43 8.46 -12.58 -9.71
N ASP A 44 8.53 -11.70 -10.71
CA ASP A 44 9.79 -11.04 -11.11
C ASP A 44 10.30 -10.11 -10.00
N LEU A 45 9.40 -9.36 -9.36
CA LEU A 45 9.75 -8.55 -8.18
C LEU A 45 10.28 -9.41 -7.04
N ARG A 46 9.68 -10.59 -6.79
CA ARG A 46 10.15 -11.52 -5.75
C ARG A 46 11.58 -11.98 -6.04
N GLN A 47 11.87 -12.35 -7.28
CA GLN A 47 13.22 -12.76 -7.69
C GLN A 47 14.23 -11.62 -7.50
N ALA A 48 13.88 -10.40 -7.92
CA ALA A 48 14.73 -9.23 -7.74
C ALA A 48 14.99 -8.91 -6.26
N ALA A 49 13.97 -9.06 -5.40
CA ALA A 49 14.08 -8.85 -3.96
C ALA A 49 14.95 -9.89 -3.25
N GLN A 50 15.00 -11.12 -3.75
CA GLN A 50 15.89 -12.17 -3.24
C GLN A 50 17.35 -11.98 -3.70
N GLY A 51 17.54 -11.27 -4.82
CA GLY A 51 18.85 -10.99 -5.39
C GLY A 51 19.49 -9.69 -4.89
N THR A 52 20.34 -9.12 -5.73
CA THR A 52 21.03 -7.83 -5.49
C THR A 52 20.68 -6.78 -6.54
N GLU A 53 19.66 -7.05 -7.36
CA GLU A 53 19.23 -6.17 -8.44
C GLU A 53 18.45 -4.96 -7.88
N ASN A 54 18.36 -3.89 -8.68
CA ASN A 54 17.53 -2.75 -8.31
C ASN A 54 16.06 -3.14 -8.45
N MET A 55 15.29 -3.05 -7.37
CA MET A 55 13.86 -3.41 -7.35
C MET A 55 12.94 -2.39 -8.02
N MET A 56 13.37 -1.12 -8.17
CA MET A 56 12.50 -0.04 -8.66
C MET A 56 11.86 -0.31 -10.04
N PRO A 57 12.57 -0.84 -11.05
CA PRO A 57 11.95 -1.21 -12.33
C PRO A 57 10.82 -2.22 -12.18
N PHE A 58 11.02 -3.27 -11.37
CA PHE A 58 10.02 -4.32 -11.13
C PHE A 58 8.80 -3.80 -10.37
N ILE A 59 9.00 -2.89 -9.41
CA ILE A 59 7.90 -2.20 -8.72
C ILE A 59 7.08 -1.37 -9.72
N LEU A 60 7.74 -0.62 -10.62
CA LEU A 60 7.04 0.18 -11.63
C LEU A 60 6.22 -0.70 -12.58
N ASP A 61 6.75 -1.86 -12.96
CA ASP A 61 6.04 -2.78 -13.84
C ASP A 61 4.84 -3.45 -13.13
N ALA A 62 4.98 -3.82 -11.86
CA ALA A 62 3.85 -4.27 -11.04
C ALA A 62 2.75 -3.19 -10.92
N VAL A 63 3.13 -1.93 -10.68
CA VAL A 63 2.18 -0.81 -10.62
C VAL A 63 1.47 -0.59 -11.96
N LYS A 64 2.19 -0.65 -13.09
CA LYS A 64 1.60 -0.54 -14.43
C LYS A 64 0.64 -1.69 -14.74
N ALA A 65 0.90 -2.88 -14.19
CA ALA A 65 0.01 -4.03 -14.27
C ALA A 65 -1.21 -3.92 -13.34
N TYR A 66 -1.35 -2.83 -12.58
CA TYR A 66 -2.39 -2.64 -11.55
C TYR A 66 -2.30 -3.64 -10.38
N ALA A 67 -1.07 -4.02 -10.00
CA ALA A 67 -0.83 -4.60 -8.70
C ALA A 67 -1.12 -3.56 -7.61
N THR A 68 -1.78 -4.00 -6.54
CA THR A 68 -2.09 -3.16 -5.38
C THR A 68 -0.85 -3.00 -4.49
N LEU A 69 -0.85 -1.93 -3.68
CA LEU A 69 0.19 -1.72 -2.68
C LEU A 69 0.35 -2.94 -1.76
N GLN A 70 -0.77 -3.53 -1.33
CA GLN A 70 -0.77 -4.70 -0.47
C GLN A 70 -0.02 -5.87 -1.10
N GLU A 71 -0.30 -6.19 -2.36
CA GLU A 71 0.33 -7.32 -3.06
C GLU A 71 1.83 -7.12 -3.27
N ILE A 72 2.26 -5.90 -3.57
CA ILE A 72 3.68 -5.55 -3.67
C ILE A 72 4.35 -5.71 -2.30
N MET A 73 3.73 -5.20 -1.24
CA MET A 73 4.27 -5.31 0.12
C MET A 73 4.26 -6.74 0.63
N ASP A 74 3.29 -7.57 0.26
CA ASP A 74 3.24 -9.00 0.59
C ASP A 74 4.47 -9.72 0.04
N VAL A 75 4.82 -9.48 -1.23
CA VAL A 75 6.04 -10.04 -1.83
C VAL A 75 7.29 -9.62 -1.05
N LEU A 76 7.39 -8.34 -0.67
CA LEU A 76 8.56 -7.85 0.06
C LEU A 76 8.61 -8.39 1.50
N ARG A 77 7.46 -8.54 2.15
CA ARG A 77 7.37 -9.15 3.49
C ARG A 77 7.71 -10.64 3.48
N ASP A 78 7.33 -11.36 2.43
CA ASP A 78 7.69 -12.76 2.28
C ASP A 78 9.21 -12.95 2.18
N VAL A 79 9.92 -11.99 1.57
CA VAL A 79 11.38 -12.06 1.36
C VAL A 79 12.16 -11.49 2.55
N PHE A 80 11.77 -10.33 3.07
CA PHE A 80 12.53 -9.59 4.08
C PHE A 80 11.98 -9.75 5.50
N GLY A 81 10.75 -10.24 5.65
CA GLY A 81 10.01 -10.20 6.90
C GLY A 81 9.48 -8.80 7.23
N GLU A 82 9.02 -8.65 8.47
CA GLU A 82 8.59 -7.37 9.02
C GLU A 82 9.54 -6.93 10.13
N TYR A 83 9.82 -5.63 10.18
CA TYR A 83 10.56 -5.07 11.29
C TYR A 83 9.71 -5.10 12.57
N GLN A 84 10.27 -5.62 13.65
CA GLN A 84 9.69 -5.55 14.99
C GLN A 84 10.67 -4.88 15.94
N GLU A 85 10.20 -3.86 16.65
CA GLU A 85 11.00 -3.17 17.65
C GLU A 85 11.28 -4.12 18.83
N MET A 86 12.56 -4.30 19.18
CA MET A 86 12.94 -5.04 20.38
C MET A 86 12.65 -4.20 21.62
N THR A 87 11.53 -4.45 22.29
CA THR A 87 11.32 -3.94 23.64
C THR A 87 12.08 -4.83 24.63
N ILE A 88 13.15 -4.30 25.22
CA ILE A 88 13.81 -4.93 26.36
C ILE A 88 12.92 -4.65 27.58
N ILE A 89 12.40 -5.71 28.21
CA ILE A 89 11.61 -5.65 29.44
C ILE A 89 12.55 -5.62 30.64
#